data_AF-A0A5N7WIT5-F1
#
_entry.id   AF-A0A5N7WIT5-F1
#
_cell.length_a   1.000
_cell.length_b   1.000
_cell.length_c   1.000
_cell.angle_alpha   90.00
_cell.angle_beta   90.00
_cell.angle_gamma   90.00
#
_symmetry.space_group_name_H-M   'P 1'
#
loop_
_entity.id
_entity.type
_entity.pdbx_description
1 polymer ?
#
loop_
_entity_poly.entity_id
_entity_poly.type
_entity_poly.pdbx_seq_one_letter_code
_entity_poly.pdbx_strand_id
1 'polypeptide(L)'
;MARRPVSKELWRQLQPLIPAFVPSAKGGARKLAVSDEAALNGILFVLQTGIPWEDLPQSLGYGSGMTCWRRLRDWNAAGVWEQLPQAMLTRLREHDQIDWSRASIDGSSVPKPPGGRETSPNPTDRGKLDSKRHIVVDARGIPLVILVSGANRHDSKMFERCVDAIPAVAGLSGRPRKRPAKLHADKDYDFKRCRTHLRQRSIIGRIARQGVESSQRLGKHRWVVERTHSWFAGFGKLRIRFERRLDIHEALLKLAAAIICARFVDRLC
;
A
#
# COMPACT_ATOMS: atom_id res chain seq x y z
N MET A 1 10.48 -12.32 20.92
CA MET A 1 11.29 -11.38 20.11
C MET A 1 10.64 -10.00 20.15
N ALA A 2 11.35 -8.98 20.63
CA ALA A 2 10.88 -7.61 20.54
C ALA A 2 10.74 -7.22 19.06
N ARG A 3 9.57 -6.69 18.67
CA ARG A 3 9.37 -6.22 17.29
C ARG A 3 10.19 -4.95 17.09
N ARG A 4 10.72 -4.77 15.87
CA ARG A 4 11.57 -3.62 15.56
C ARG A 4 10.76 -2.32 15.65
N PRO A 5 11.29 -1.28 16.30
CA PRO A 5 10.69 0.05 16.29
C PRO A 5 10.69 0.63 14.86
N VAL A 6 10.00 1.75 14.67
CA VAL A 6 9.99 2.53 13.42
C VAL A 6 11.42 2.72 12.91
N SER A 7 11.64 2.53 11.59
CA SER A 7 12.95 2.86 11.02
C SER A 7 13.18 4.37 11.06
N LYS A 8 14.43 4.78 11.28
CA LYS A 8 14.81 6.20 11.34
C LYS A 8 14.39 6.93 10.06
N GLU A 9 14.54 6.29 8.90
CA GLU A 9 14.18 6.89 7.62
C GLU A 9 12.66 7.03 7.47
N LEU A 10 11.88 6.01 7.85
CA LEU A 10 10.43 6.12 7.82
C LEU A 10 9.93 7.25 8.73
N TRP A 11 10.52 7.37 9.93
CA TRP A 11 10.21 8.48 10.84
C TRP A 11 10.57 9.84 10.25
N ARG A 12 11.78 9.97 9.68
CA ARG A 12 12.26 11.21 9.04
C ARG A 12 11.34 11.69 7.92
N GLN A 13 10.80 10.77 7.11
CA GLN A 13 9.85 11.12 6.05
C GLN A 13 8.45 11.41 6.57
N LEU A 14 8.02 10.78 7.68
CA LEU A 14 6.70 10.98 8.25
C LEU A 14 6.59 12.27 9.06
N GLN A 15 7.58 12.56 9.91
CA GLN A 15 7.56 13.67 10.86
C GLN A 15 7.13 15.02 10.26
N PRO A 16 7.68 15.49 9.11
CA PRO A 16 7.27 16.77 8.54
C PRO A 16 5.85 16.77 7.95
N LEU A 17 5.26 15.59 7.72
CA LEU A 17 3.89 15.46 7.19
C LEU A 17 2.86 15.56 8.31
N ILE A 18 3.24 15.31 9.57
CA ILE A 18 2.32 15.33 10.70
C ILE A 18 1.95 16.80 11.00
N PRO A 19 0.65 17.15 11.01
CA PRO A 19 0.22 18.50 11.36
C PRO A 19 0.67 18.87 12.78
N ALA A 20 1.18 20.10 12.93
CA ALA A 20 1.48 20.64 14.24
C ALA A 20 0.22 20.65 15.12
N PHE A 21 0.37 20.24 16.37
CA PHE A 21 -0.72 20.29 17.33
C PHE A 21 -1.03 21.76 17.66
N VAL A 22 -2.26 22.19 17.35
CA VAL A 22 -2.78 23.49 17.74
C VAL A 22 -3.78 23.29 18.89
N PRO A 23 -3.48 23.79 20.10
CA PRO A 23 -4.44 23.74 21.20
C PRO A 23 -5.74 24.48 20.85
N SER A 24 -6.89 23.93 21.25
CA SER A 24 -8.17 24.61 21.11
C SER A 24 -8.24 25.84 22.00
N ALA A 25 -8.63 26.99 21.42
CA ALA A 25 -8.87 28.23 22.15
C ALA A 25 -9.99 28.13 23.19
N LYS A 26 -10.93 27.17 23.03
CA LYS A 26 -12.04 26.94 23.98
C LYS A 26 -11.62 26.15 25.23
N GLY A 27 -10.33 25.82 25.38
CA GLY A 27 -9.87 24.87 26.39
C GLY A 27 -10.31 23.43 26.07
N GLY A 28 -9.60 22.45 26.62
CA GLY A 28 -9.93 21.02 26.48
C GLY A 28 -9.06 20.21 25.51
N ALA A 29 -8.25 20.86 24.65
CA ALA A 29 -7.21 20.16 23.90
C ALA A 29 -6.06 19.82 24.86
N ARG A 30 -6.11 18.65 25.51
CA ARG A 30 -4.99 18.16 26.32
C ARG A 30 -3.75 18.05 25.43
N LYS A 31 -2.61 18.53 25.96
CA LYS A 31 -1.28 18.21 25.43
C LYS A 31 -1.23 16.72 25.13
N LEU A 32 -0.72 16.35 23.96
CA LEU A 32 -0.64 14.97 23.52
C LEU A 32 0.06 14.14 24.61
N ALA A 33 -0.68 13.24 25.26
CA ALA A 33 -0.17 12.42 26.35
C ALA A 33 0.92 11.43 25.87
N VAL A 34 1.02 11.23 24.56
CA VAL A 34 1.93 10.30 23.89
C VAL A 34 2.56 11.07 22.72
N SER A 35 3.88 10.94 22.55
CA SER A 35 4.58 11.51 21.40
C SER A 35 4.09 10.92 20.09
N ASP A 36 4.24 11.66 18.99
CA ASP A 36 3.85 11.15 17.66
C ASP A 36 4.66 9.89 17.28
N GLU A 37 5.93 9.82 17.67
CA GLU A 37 6.77 8.64 17.44
C GLU A 37 6.29 7.42 18.22
N ALA A 38 5.91 7.59 19.49
CA ALA A 38 5.35 6.51 20.31
C ALA A 38 4.00 6.04 19.75
N ALA A 39 3.14 6.97 19.31
CA ALA A 39 1.88 6.62 18.66
C ALA A 39 2.09 5.86 17.34
N LEU A 40 3.07 6.27 16.53
CA LEU A 40 3.44 5.55 15.31
C LEU A 40 3.91 4.13 15.63
N ASN A 41 4.76 3.96 16.63
CA ASN A 41 5.21 2.62 17.06
C ASN A 41 4.05 1.73 17.50
N GLY A 42 3.04 2.29 18.20
CA GLY A 42 1.81 1.57 18.51
C GLY A 42 0.99 1.17 17.28
N ILE A 43 0.84 2.08 16.31
CA ILE A 43 0.18 1.79 15.01
C ILE A 43 0.93 0.68 14.27
N LEU A 44 2.27 0.74 14.20
CA LEU A 44 3.11 -0.27 13.57
C LEU A 44 2.97 -1.62 14.27
N PHE A 45 2.93 -1.63 15.60
CA PHE A 45 2.74 -2.85 16.37
C PHE A 45 1.42 -3.52 16.02
N VAL A 46 0.31 -2.77 16.03
CA VAL A 46 -1.03 -3.27 15.63
C VAL A 46 -1.06 -3.73 14.17
N LEU A 47 -0.48 -2.95 13.24
CA LEU A 47 -0.40 -3.30 11.82
C LEU A 47 0.31 -4.64 11.61
N GLN A 48 1.46 -4.83 12.26
CA GLN A 48 2.28 -6.02 12.07
C GLN A 48 1.69 -7.24 12.81
N THR A 49 1.06 -7.06 13.97
CA THR A 49 0.53 -8.19 14.77
C THR A 49 -0.87 -8.60 14.34
N GLY A 50 -1.70 -7.65 13.92
CA GLY A 50 -3.11 -7.85 13.60
C GLY A 50 -4.04 -7.88 14.80
N ILE A 51 -3.56 -7.56 16.01
CA ILE A 51 -4.40 -7.52 17.21
C ILE A 51 -5.49 -6.42 17.12
N PRO A 52 -6.61 -6.56 17.85
CA PRO A 52 -7.52 -5.46 18.12
C PRO A 52 -6.81 -4.23 18.71
N TRP A 53 -7.37 -3.04 18.52
CA TRP A 53 -6.73 -1.81 19.01
C TRP A 53 -6.76 -1.76 20.54
N GLU A 54 -7.81 -2.29 21.14
CA GLU A 54 -8.03 -2.40 22.59
C GLU A 54 -6.98 -3.30 23.26
N ASP A 55 -6.43 -4.27 22.52
CA ASP A 55 -5.50 -5.27 23.03
C ASP A 55 -4.03 -4.82 22.94
N LEU A 56 -3.76 -3.58 22.48
CA LEU A 56 -2.39 -3.05 22.46
C LEU A 56 -1.84 -2.94 23.90
N PRO A 57 -0.76 -3.67 24.25
CA PRO A 57 -0.26 -3.66 25.62
C PRO A 57 0.32 -2.28 26.00
N GLN A 58 -0.24 -1.67 27.04
CA GLN A 58 0.20 -0.34 27.51
C GLN A 58 1.61 -0.37 28.10
N SER A 59 2.08 -1.53 28.58
CA SER A 59 3.45 -1.74 29.07
C SER A 59 4.54 -1.46 28.04
N LEU A 60 4.18 -1.38 26.74
CA LEU A 60 5.11 -1.02 25.66
C LEU A 60 5.39 0.49 25.56
N GLY A 61 4.67 1.34 26.30
CA GLY A 61 4.91 2.79 26.31
C GLY A 61 4.34 3.56 25.11
N TYR A 62 3.55 2.92 24.24
CA TYR A 62 2.91 3.57 23.08
C TYR A 62 1.58 4.28 23.42
N GLY A 63 1.21 4.29 24.71
CA GLY A 63 -0.12 4.67 25.17
C GLY A 63 -1.20 3.62 24.85
N SER A 64 -2.47 3.99 25.04
CA SER A 64 -3.58 3.09 24.71
C SER A 64 -3.72 2.91 23.20
N GLY A 65 -4.13 1.72 22.75
CA GLY A 65 -4.32 1.51 21.31
C GLY A 65 -5.47 2.33 20.72
N MET A 66 -6.45 2.75 21.51
CA MET A 66 -7.43 3.76 21.07
C MET A 66 -6.81 5.13 20.80
N THR A 67 -5.73 5.49 21.49
CA THR A 67 -4.96 6.69 21.18
C THR A 67 -4.23 6.53 19.85
N CYS A 68 -3.60 5.38 19.62
CA CYS A 68 -2.96 5.05 18.33
C CYS A 68 -3.98 5.05 17.18
N TRP A 69 -5.17 4.49 17.39
CA TRP A 69 -6.25 4.49 16.38
C TRP A 69 -6.73 5.91 16.05
N ARG A 70 -6.91 6.78 17.07
CA ARG A 70 -7.25 8.19 16.84
C ARG A 70 -6.16 8.89 16.03
N ARG A 71 -4.88 8.65 16.33
CA ARG A 71 -3.77 9.20 15.53
C ARG A 71 -3.79 8.71 14.09
N LEU A 72 -3.97 7.41 13.86
CA LEU A 72 -4.12 6.85 12.53
C LEU A 72 -5.23 7.56 11.75
N ARG A 73 -6.40 7.74 12.37
CA ARG A 73 -7.56 8.42 11.79
C ARG A 73 -7.28 9.89 11.50
N ASP A 74 -6.73 10.62 12.46
CA ASP A 74 -6.53 12.07 12.35
C ASP A 74 -5.43 12.40 11.33
N TRP A 75 -4.35 11.62 11.30
CA TRP A 75 -3.32 11.70 10.26
C TRP A 75 -3.86 11.30 8.89
N ASN A 76 -4.81 10.36 8.82
CA ASN A 76 -5.50 10.05 7.56
C ASN A 76 -6.33 11.23 7.06
N ALA A 77 -7.09 11.88 7.95
CA ALA A 77 -7.88 13.06 7.61
C ALA A 77 -6.99 14.24 7.14
N ALA A 78 -5.78 14.33 7.68
CA ALA A 78 -4.77 15.31 7.25
C ALA A 78 -3.99 14.92 5.99
N GLY A 79 -4.25 13.75 5.39
CA GLY A 79 -3.58 13.30 4.17
C GLY A 79 -2.15 12.77 4.37
N VAL A 80 -1.72 12.52 5.60
CA VAL A 80 -0.36 12.03 5.92
C VAL A 80 -0.07 10.71 5.21
N TRP A 81 -1.04 9.77 5.24
CA TRP A 81 -0.85 8.45 4.65
C TRP A 81 -0.88 8.46 3.13
N GLU A 82 -1.44 9.48 2.49
CA GLU A 82 -1.35 9.65 1.03
C GLU A 82 0.06 10.14 0.64
N GLN A 83 0.62 11.06 1.42
CA GLN A 83 1.91 11.68 1.13
C GLN A 83 3.09 10.79 1.47
N LEU A 84 2.99 9.95 2.51
CA LEU A 84 4.10 9.13 3.00
C LEU A 84 4.67 8.15 1.95
N PRO A 85 3.87 7.35 1.22
CA PRO A 85 4.40 6.50 0.15
C PRO A 85 5.12 7.31 -0.94
N GLN A 86 4.60 8.48 -1.30
CA GLN A 86 5.22 9.37 -2.29
C GLN A 86 6.57 9.91 -1.82
N ALA A 87 6.68 10.29 -0.54
CA ALA A 87 7.94 10.70 0.07
C ALA A 87 8.97 9.55 0.01
N MET A 88 8.55 8.33 0.37
CA MET A 88 9.42 7.15 0.29
C MET A 88 9.84 6.80 -1.14
N LEU A 89 8.94 6.93 -2.13
CA LEU A 89 9.29 6.74 -3.55
C LEU A 89 10.29 7.81 -4.02
N THR A 90 10.13 9.05 -3.58
CA THR A 90 11.07 10.15 -3.88
C THR A 90 12.45 9.83 -3.32
N ARG A 91 12.55 9.38 -2.06
CA ARG A 91 13.82 8.92 -1.46
C ARG A 91 14.44 7.77 -2.23
N LEU A 92 13.66 6.76 -2.62
CA LEU A 92 14.16 5.67 -3.46
C LEU A 92 14.68 6.18 -4.82
N ARG A 93 14.02 7.19 -5.39
CA ARG A 93 14.41 7.77 -6.66
C ARG A 93 15.68 8.60 -6.56
N GLU A 94 15.89 9.34 -5.47
CA GLU A 94 17.14 10.06 -5.17
C GLU A 94 18.37 9.15 -5.17
N HIS A 95 18.18 7.88 -4.80
CA HIS A 95 19.23 6.86 -4.85
C HIS A 95 19.17 5.97 -6.12
N ASP A 96 18.40 6.36 -7.14
CA ASP A 96 18.17 5.62 -8.39
C ASP A 96 17.70 4.16 -8.21
N GLN A 97 16.92 3.90 -7.15
CA GLN A 97 16.54 2.53 -6.79
C GLN A 97 15.24 2.04 -7.44
N ILE A 98 14.45 2.91 -8.06
CA ILE A 98 13.22 2.50 -8.76
C ILE A 98 13.57 2.01 -10.16
N ASP A 99 13.30 0.73 -10.43
CA ASP A 99 13.54 0.14 -11.76
C ASP A 99 12.34 0.37 -12.69
N TRP A 100 12.47 1.39 -13.53
CA TRP A 100 11.47 1.77 -14.52
C TRP A 100 11.52 0.95 -15.83
N SER A 101 12.44 -0.01 -15.97
CA SER A 101 12.49 -0.87 -17.17
C SER A 101 11.24 -1.73 -17.30
N ARG A 102 10.62 -2.07 -16.16
CA ARG A 102 9.47 -2.95 -16.08
C ARG A 102 8.68 -2.71 -14.81
N ALA A 103 7.36 -2.77 -14.93
CA ALA A 103 6.45 -2.92 -13.81
C ALA A 103 5.59 -4.19 -13.99
N SER A 104 5.00 -4.66 -12.90
CA SER A 104 4.02 -5.75 -12.89
C SER A 104 2.77 -5.31 -12.14
N ILE A 105 1.59 -5.70 -12.61
CA ILE A 105 0.30 -5.47 -11.96
C ILE A 105 -0.36 -6.79 -11.61
N ASP A 106 -0.95 -6.88 -10.42
CA ASP A 106 -1.77 -8.02 -10.01
C ASP A 106 -2.84 -7.60 -8.98
N GLY A 107 -3.87 -8.44 -8.89
CA GLY A 107 -4.95 -8.32 -7.92
C GLY A 107 -4.92 -9.47 -6.92
N SER A 108 -5.37 -9.23 -5.70
CA SER A 108 -5.50 -10.27 -4.67
C SER A 108 -6.71 -10.01 -3.79
N SER A 109 -7.54 -11.04 -3.61
CA SER A 109 -8.68 -11.02 -2.70
C SER A 109 -8.20 -11.14 -1.25
N VAL A 110 -8.81 -10.33 -0.38
CA VAL A 110 -8.59 -10.30 1.06
C VAL A 110 -9.95 -10.52 1.74
N PRO A 111 -10.06 -11.52 2.63
CA PRO A 111 -11.29 -11.76 3.36
C PRO A 111 -11.75 -10.54 4.15
N LYS A 112 -13.05 -10.24 4.05
CA LYS A 112 -13.70 -9.13 4.74
C LYS A 112 -14.97 -9.60 5.49
N PRO A 113 -14.83 -10.47 6.52
CA PRO A 113 -16.00 -11.06 7.19
C PRO A 113 -17.02 -10.04 7.74
N PRO A 114 -16.60 -8.90 8.31
CA PRO A 114 -17.58 -7.92 8.80
C PRO A 114 -18.37 -7.15 7.73
N GLY A 115 -18.10 -7.33 6.44
CA GLY A 115 -18.74 -6.55 5.37
C GLY A 115 -18.33 -5.07 5.33
N GLY A 116 -19.01 -4.27 4.49
CA GLY A 116 -18.85 -2.82 4.37
C GLY A 116 -18.51 -2.32 2.95
N ARG A 117 -18.09 -1.05 2.82
CA ARG A 117 -17.73 -0.46 1.51
C ARG A 117 -16.61 -1.26 0.82
N GLU A 118 -16.69 -1.34 -0.51
CA GLU A 118 -15.77 -2.11 -1.36
C GLU A 118 -15.66 -3.57 -0.91
N THR A 119 -16.81 -4.19 -0.62
CA THR A 119 -16.92 -5.61 -0.29
C THR A 119 -17.95 -6.25 -1.19
N SER A 120 -17.72 -7.49 -1.63
CA SER A 120 -18.72 -8.26 -2.38
C SER A 120 -18.51 -9.76 -2.15
N PRO A 121 -19.53 -10.60 -2.43
CA PRO A 121 -19.35 -12.04 -2.45
C PRO A 121 -18.18 -12.42 -3.39
N ASN A 122 -17.30 -13.31 -2.96
CA ASN A 122 -16.22 -13.80 -3.79
C ASN A 122 -16.74 -14.99 -4.60
N PRO A 123 -16.82 -14.89 -5.95
CA PRO A 123 -17.32 -15.97 -6.78
C PRO A 123 -16.45 -17.23 -6.71
N THR A 124 -15.18 -17.11 -6.33
CA THR A 124 -14.24 -18.24 -6.24
C THR A 124 -14.08 -18.80 -4.83
N ASP A 125 -14.64 -18.15 -3.81
CA ASP A 125 -14.61 -18.62 -2.41
C ASP A 125 -16.02 -18.70 -1.81
N ARG A 126 -16.90 -19.45 -2.48
CA ARG A 126 -18.26 -19.79 -2.01
C ARG A 126 -19.11 -18.57 -1.60
N GLY A 127 -18.89 -17.41 -2.22
CA GLY A 127 -19.62 -16.19 -1.93
C GLY A 127 -19.23 -15.47 -0.64
N LYS A 128 -18.09 -15.82 0.00
CA LYS A 128 -17.59 -15.08 1.16
C LYS A 128 -17.34 -13.61 0.84
N LEU A 129 -17.60 -12.74 1.80
CA LEU A 129 -17.45 -11.30 1.62
C LEU A 129 -15.97 -10.91 1.62
N ASP A 130 -15.49 -10.41 0.49
CA ASP A 130 -14.09 -10.06 0.27
C ASP A 130 -13.93 -8.66 -0.33
N SER A 131 -12.73 -8.12 -0.18
CA SER A 131 -12.22 -6.96 -0.92
C SER A 131 -11.04 -7.38 -1.78
N LYS A 132 -10.84 -6.71 -2.92
CA LYS A 132 -9.67 -6.90 -3.77
C LYS A 132 -8.69 -5.76 -3.58
N ARG A 133 -7.42 -6.12 -3.36
CA ARG A 133 -6.28 -5.22 -3.41
C ARG A 133 -5.60 -5.36 -4.76
N HIS A 134 -5.44 -4.26 -5.47
CA HIS A 134 -4.71 -4.18 -6.74
C HIS A 134 -3.40 -3.44 -6.48
N ILE A 135 -2.27 -4.00 -6.91
CA ILE A 135 -0.97 -3.35 -6.76
C ILE A 135 -0.24 -3.25 -8.10
N VAL A 136 0.49 -2.15 -8.28
CA VAL A 136 1.50 -2.03 -9.33
C VAL A 136 2.85 -1.93 -8.65
N VAL A 137 3.81 -2.74 -9.08
CA VAL A 137 5.15 -2.79 -8.52
C VAL A 137 6.19 -2.62 -9.61
N ASP A 138 7.35 -2.06 -9.28
CA ASP A 138 8.51 -2.04 -10.17
C ASP A 138 9.15 -3.43 -10.33
N ALA A 139 10.25 -3.54 -11.08
CA ALA A 139 10.91 -4.83 -11.30
C ALA A 139 11.53 -5.46 -10.04
N ARG A 140 11.74 -4.68 -8.97
CA ARG A 140 12.31 -5.13 -7.69
C ARG A 140 11.22 -5.51 -6.67
N GLY A 141 10.00 -5.02 -6.86
CA GLY A 141 8.87 -5.21 -5.96
C GLY A 141 8.54 -3.97 -5.12
N ILE A 142 9.07 -2.81 -5.48
CA ILE A 142 8.72 -1.53 -4.86
C ILE A 142 7.26 -1.22 -5.25
N PRO A 143 6.35 -1.07 -4.28
CA PRO A 143 4.95 -0.74 -4.57
C PRO A 143 4.84 0.71 -5.07
N LEU A 144 4.42 0.85 -6.32
CA LEU A 144 4.17 2.16 -6.95
C LEU A 144 2.71 2.59 -6.75
N VAL A 145 1.78 1.64 -6.75
CA VAL A 145 0.34 1.90 -6.63
C VAL A 145 -0.31 0.80 -5.78
N ILE A 146 -1.27 1.19 -4.95
CA ILE A 146 -2.15 0.28 -4.22
C ILE A 146 -3.57 0.85 -4.28
N LEU A 147 -4.52 0.08 -4.80
CA LEU A 147 -5.94 0.44 -4.83
C LEU A 147 -6.79 -0.70 -4.26
N VAL A 148 -7.98 -0.36 -3.76
CA VAL A 148 -8.94 -1.33 -3.22
C VAL A 148 -10.24 -1.26 -4.02
N SER A 149 -10.87 -2.41 -4.27
CA SER A 149 -12.23 -2.52 -4.80
C SER A 149 -13.00 -3.66 -4.17
N GLY A 150 -14.32 -3.72 -4.34
CA GLY A 150 -15.13 -4.91 -4.02
C GLY A 150 -14.72 -6.14 -4.83
N ALA A 151 -14.89 -7.33 -4.24
CA ALA A 151 -14.44 -8.58 -4.84
C ALA A 151 -15.15 -8.99 -6.15
N ASN A 152 -16.39 -8.53 -6.37
CA ASN A 152 -17.15 -8.81 -7.60
C ASN A 152 -16.60 -8.05 -8.81
N ARG A 153 -15.76 -7.03 -8.60
CA ARG A 153 -15.17 -6.29 -9.71
C ARG A 153 -14.05 -7.12 -10.33
N HIS A 154 -14.13 -7.34 -11.64
CA HIS A 154 -13.07 -7.98 -12.40
C HIS A 154 -11.82 -7.10 -12.43
N ASP A 155 -10.63 -7.68 -12.26
CA ASP A 155 -9.39 -6.92 -12.04
C ASP A 155 -9.04 -6.04 -13.25
N SER A 156 -9.33 -6.51 -14.45
CA SER A 156 -9.24 -5.74 -15.69
C SER A 156 -10.12 -4.48 -15.76
N LYS A 157 -11.05 -4.25 -14.83
CA LYS A 157 -11.78 -2.98 -14.68
C LYS A 157 -11.02 -1.96 -13.85
N MET A 158 -10.08 -2.41 -13.01
CA MET A 158 -9.21 -1.55 -12.20
C MET A 158 -7.88 -1.27 -12.90
N PHE A 159 -7.54 -2.01 -13.97
CA PHE A 159 -6.29 -1.90 -14.71
C PHE A 159 -5.93 -0.47 -15.13
N GLU A 160 -6.84 0.20 -15.83
CA GLU A 160 -6.60 1.54 -16.37
C GLU A 160 -6.34 2.56 -15.24
N ARG A 161 -7.16 2.48 -14.19
CA ARG A 161 -7.03 3.27 -12.96
C ARG A 161 -5.70 3.01 -12.26
N CYS A 162 -5.25 1.76 -12.17
CA CYS A 162 -3.97 1.41 -11.57
C CYS A 162 -2.80 2.01 -12.35
N VAL A 163 -2.83 1.92 -13.68
CA VAL A 163 -1.77 2.47 -14.54
C VAL A 163 -1.73 4.00 -14.48
N ASP A 164 -2.89 4.66 -14.40
CA ASP A 164 -2.96 6.12 -14.29
C ASP A 164 -2.56 6.66 -12.92
N ALA A 165 -2.77 5.87 -11.88
CA ALA A 165 -2.41 6.17 -10.51
C ALA A 165 -0.91 6.05 -10.22
N ILE A 166 -0.09 5.50 -11.14
CA ILE A 166 1.37 5.47 -10.94
C ILE A 166 1.84 6.91 -10.77
N PRO A 167 2.44 7.28 -9.62
CA PRO A 167 2.77 8.67 -9.37
C PRO A 167 3.95 9.13 -10.23
N ALA A 168 4.01 10.45 -10.48
CA ALA A 168 5.23 11.06 -10.99
C ALA A 168 6.22 11.18 -9.83
N VAL A 169 7.35 10.48 -9.92
CA VAL A 169 8.35 10.41 -8.85
C VAL A 169 9.55 11.29 -9.20
N ALA A 170 9.75 12.33 -8.38
CA ALA A 170 10.93 13.22 -8.44
C ALA A 170 12.12 12.59 -7.68
N GLY A 171 13.29 13.22 -7.69
CA GLY A 171 14.44 12.82 -6.87
C GLY A 171 15.78 12.78 -7.60
N LEU A 172 15.77 12.68 -8.94
CA LEU A 172 16.97 12.92 -9.76
C LEU A 172 16.75 14.18 -10.61
N SER A 173 17.85 14.75 -11.12
CA SER A 173 17.81 15.88 -12.04
C SER A 173 16.92 15.60 -13.25
N GLY A 174 16.08 16.58 -13.62
CA GLY A 174 15.18 16.51 -14.76
C GLY A 174 13.72 16.23 -14.37
N ARG A 175 12.91 15.85 -15.37
CA ARG A 175 11.47 15.67 -15.19
C ARG A 175 11.18 14.44 -14.30
N PRO A 176 10.26 14.55 -13.31
CA PRO A 176 9.79 13.41 -12.53
C PRO A 176 9.35 12.25 -13.43
N ARG A 177 9.81 11.04 -13.10
CA ARG A 177 9.53 9.85 -13.91
C ARG A 177 8.24 9.21 -13.43
N LYS A 178 7.35 8.89 -14.37
CA LYS A 178 6.00 8.36 -14.09
C LYS A 178 5.75 6.98 -14.67
N ARG A 179 6.37 6.65 -15.81
CA ARG A 179 5.95 5.50 -16.62
C ARG A 179 7.05 4.44 -16.73
N PRO A 180 6.73 3.16 -16.51
CA PRO A 180 7.64 2.07 -16.81
C PRO A 180 7.72 1.85 -18.33
N ALA A 181 8.83 1.30 -18.81
CA ALA A 181 8.97 0.97 -20.24
C ALA A 181 8.08 -0.22 -20.64
N LYS A 182 7.90 -1.19 -19.74
CA LYS A 182 7.06 -2.38 -19.94
C LYS A 182 6.12 -2.58 -18.75
N LEU A 183 4.90 -3.04 -19.00
CA LEU A 183 3.99 -3.50 -17.95
C LEU A 183 3.61 -4.96 -18.17
N HIS A 184 3.86 -5.81 -17.18
CA HIS A 184 3.48 -7.20 -17.16
C HIS A 184 2.16 -7.37 -16.43
N ALA A 185 1.25 -8.13 -17.04
CA ALA A 185 -0.03 -8.49 -16.45
C ALA A 185 -0.40 -9.91 -16.85
N ASP A 186 -1.27 -10.51 -16.04
CA ASP A 186 -1.77 -11.87 -16.22
C ASP A 186 -2.82 -11.96 -17.37
N LYS A 187 -3.28 -13.19 -17.69
CA LYS A 187 -4.23 -13.45 -18.77
C LYS A 187 -5.61 -12.83 -18.55
N ASP A 188 -6.04 -12.67 -17.31
CA ASP A 188 -7.29 -12.01 -16.93
C ASP A 188 -7.24 -10.51 -17.26
N TYR A 189 -6.10 -9.98 -17.72
CA TYR A 189 -5.98 -8.64 -18.27
C TYR A 189 -5.95 -8.58 -19.80
N ASP A 190 -6.11 -9.71 -20.52
CA ASP A 190 -6.03 -9.80 -21.98
C ASP A 190 -7.26 -9.21 -22.71
N PHE A 191 -7.47 -7.92 -22.52
CA PHE A 191 -8.49 -7.15 -23.20
C PHE A 191 -7.86 -6.11 -24.12
N LYS A 192 -8.48 -5.87 -25.28
CA LYS A 192 -8.06 -4.83 -26.25
C LYS A 192 -7.94 -3.46 -25.58
N ARG A 193 -8.85 -3.12 -24.65
CA ARG A 193 -8.80 -1.85 -23.89
C ARG A 193 -7.52 -1.71 -23.07
N CYS A 194 -7.10 -2.76 -22.35
CA CYS A 194 -5.89 -2.74 -21.54
C CYS A 194 -4.64 -2.49 -22.41
N ARG A 195 -4.54 -3.22 -23.53
CA ARG A 195 -3.42 -3.06 -24.48
C ARG A 195 -3.42 -1.66 -25.12
N THR A 196 -4.59 -1.13 -25.46
CA THR A 196 -4.74 0.22 -26.04
C THR A 196 -4.34 1.30 -25.03
N HIS A 197 -4.79 1.18 -23.78
CA HIS A 197 -4.47 2.11 -22.69
C HIS A 197 -2.96 2.23 -22.44
N LEU A 198 -2.24 1.10 -22.52
CA LEU A 198 -0.78 1.07 -22.42
C LEU A 198 -0.10 1.75 -23.62
N ARG A 199 -0.57 1.46 -24.84
CA ARG A 199 -0.03 2.08 -26.07
C ARG A 199 -0.17 3.60 -26.06
N GLN A 200 -1.33 4.12 -25.64
CA GLN A 200 -1.58 5.56 -25.49
C GLN A 200 -0.61 6.25 -24.51
N ARG A 201 0.01 5.46 -23.62
CA ARG A 201 0.98 5.95 -22.63
C ARG A 201 2.42 5.64 -23.02
N SER A 202 2.64 5.07 -24.20
CA SER A 202 3.95 4.59 -24.67
C SER A 202 4.55 3.52 -23.74
N ILE A 203 3.70 2.69 -23.14
CA ILE A 203 4.10 1.55 -22.31
C ILE A 203 3.93 0.26 -23.13
N ILE A 204 4.97 -0.57 -23.18
CA ILE A 204 4.90 -1.85 -23.87
C ILE A 204 4.13 -2.85 -23.01
N GLY A 205 2.96 -3.28 -23.49
CA GLY A 205 2.14 -4.29 -22.82
C GLY A 205 2.66 -5.70 -22.99
N ARG A 206 3.08 -6.32 -21.89
CA ARG A 206 3.40 -7.75 -21.77
C ARG A 206 2.28 -8.46 -21.01
N ILE A 207 1.10 -8.43 -21.61
CA ILE A 207 -0.10 -9.11 -21.11
C ILE A 207 -0.16 -10.49 -21.74
N ALA A 208 -0.30 -11.50 -20.89
CA ALA A 208 -0.38 -12.88 -21.34
C ALA A 208 -1.64 -13.10 -22.21
N ARG A 209 -1.54 -13.84 -23.32
CA ARG A 209 -2.69 -14.10 -24.19
C ARG A 209 -3.54 -15.27 -23.70
N GLN A 210 -4.84 -15.04 -23.56
CA GLN A 210 -5.78 -16.11 -23.19
C GLN A 210 -5.85 -17.15 -24.33
N GLY A 211 -5.81 -18.44 -23.98
CA GLY A 211 -5.84 -19.55 -24.94
C GLY A 211 -4.56 -19.79 -25.76
N VAL A 212 -3.53 -18.93 -25.65
CA VAL A 212 -2.29 -19.04 -26.46
C VAL A 212 -1.07 -19.43 -25.63
N GLU A 213 -0.76 -18.68 -24.58
CA GLU A 213 0.46 -18.90 -23.80
C GLU A 213 0.20 -19.88 -22.66
N SER A 214 1.10 -20.85 -22.40
CA SER A 214 0.97 -21.74 -21.23
C SER A 214 1.12 -20.95 -19.93
N SER A 215 0.26 -21.25 -18.95
CA SER A 215 0.30 -20.63 -17.61
C SER A 215 1.63 -20.88 -16.88
N GLN A 216 2.37 -21.93 -17.27
CA GLN A 216 3.64 -22.32 -16.65
C GLN A 216 4.81 -21.36 -16.93
N ARG A 217 4.81 -20.64 -18.07
CA ARG A 217 5.90 -19.72 -18.46
C ARG A 217 5.71 -18.28 -17.97
N LEU A 218 4.53 -17.94 -17.44
CA LEU A 218 4.17 -16.60 -16.98
C LEU A 218 4.86 -16.19 -15.67
N GLY A 219 5.34 -17.16 -14.88
CA GLY A 219 5.88 -16.93 -13.54
C GLY A 219 7.17 -16.11 -13.47
N LYS A 220 8.02 -16.11 -14.51
CA LYS A 220 9.37 -15.51 -14.45
C LYS A 220 9.39 -14.03 -14.05
N HIS A 221 8.38 -13.27 -14.44
CA HIS A 221 8.27 -11.84 -14.19
C HIS A 221 7.10 -11.46 -13.25
N ARG A 222 6.11 -12.35 -13.12
CA ARG A 222 4.95 -12.19 -12.23
C ARG A 222 5.32 -12.43 -10.75
N TRP A 223 6.31 -13.28 -10.48
CA TRP A 223 6.73 -13.58 -9.10
C TRP A 223 7.03 -12.32 -8.26
N VAL A 224 7.47 -11.23 -8.89
CA VAL A 224 7.78 -9.96 -8.20
C VAL A 224 6.54 -9.35 -7.55
N VAL A 225 5.41 -9.31 -8.27
CA VAL A 225 4.17 -8.73 -7.75
C VAL A 225 3.49 -9.68 -6.77
N GLU A 226 3.53 -10.99 -7.02
CA GLU A 226 3.06 -12.02 -6.09
C GLU A 226 3.82 -11.98 -4.76
N ARG A 227 5.16 -11.91 -4.81
CA ARG A 227 5.99 -11.72 -3.61
C ARG A 227 5.65 -10.44 -2.86
N THR A 228 5.36 -9.36 -3.57
CA THR A 228 4.95 -8.11 -2.94
C THR A 228 3.60 -8.26 -2.25
N HIS A 229 2.65 -8.99 -2.85
CA HIS A 229 1.41 -9.40 -2.15
C HIS A 229 1.71 -10.21 -0.88
N SER A 230 2.68 -11.14 -0.91
CA SER A 230 3.10 -11.87 0.28
C SER A 230 3.69 -10.95 1.36
N TRP A 231 4.43 -9.91 0.99
CA TRP A 231 4.90 -8.89 1.95
C TRP A 231 3.73 -8.14 2.60
N PHE A 232 2.69 -7.78 1.84
CA PHE A 232 1.46 -7.22 2.41
C PHE A 232 0.75 -8.21 3.34
N ALA A 233 0.67 -9.48 2.97
CA ALA A 233 0.04 -10.53 3.78
C ALA A 233 0.81 -10.79 5.09
N GLY A 234 2.11 -10.47 5.14
CA GLY A 234 2.93 -10.54 6.35
C GLY A 234 2.55 -9.52 7.43
N PHE A 235 1.78 -8.48 7.10
CA PHE A 235 1.20 -7.58 8.10
C PHE A 235 -0.10 -8.18 8.62
N GLY A 236 -0.12 -8.59 9.89
CA GLY A 236 -1.26 -9.29 10.50
C GLY A 236 -2.60 -8.58 10.28
N LYS A 237 -2.64 -7.25 10.39
CA LYS A 237 -3.85 -6.42 10.23
C LYS A 237 -4.37 -6.36 8.78
N LEU A 238 -3.55 -6.74 7.80
CA LEU A 238 -3.88 -6.71 6.37
C LEU A 238 -4.16 -8.10 5.79
N ARG A 239 -3.89 -9.18 6.54
CA ARG A 239 -4.16 -10.56 6.13
C ARG A 239 -5.67 -10.83 6.02
N ILE A 240 -6.44 -10.29 6.96
CA ILE A 240 -7.90 -10.26 6.94
C ILE A 240 -8.32 -8.83 7.22
N ARG A 241 -9.22 -8.28 6.40
CA ARG A 241 -9.72 -6.93 6.57
C ARG A 241 -10.78 -6.91 7.67
N PHE A 242 -10.39 -6.76 8.93
CA PHE A 242 -11.35 -6.54 10.01
C PHE A 242 -11.86 -5.10 10.07
N GLU A 243 -11.05 -4.12 9.66
CA GLU A 243 -11.41 -2.70 9.62
C GLU A 243 -12.68 -2.47 8.78
N ARG A 244 -13.77 -2.00 9.41
CA ARG A 244 -15.04 -1.68 8.74
C ARG A 244 -14.91 -0.44 7.85
N ARG A 245 -14.14 0.54 8.32
CA ARG A 245 -13.84 1.78 7.63
C ARG A 245 -12.83 1.56 6.51
N LEU A 246 -13.23 1.85 5.27
CA LEU A 246 -12.36 1.69 4.10
C LEU A 246 -11.18 2.65 4.14
N ASP A 247 -11.40 3.89 4.55
CA ASP A 247 -10.37 4.92 4.66
C ASP A 247 -9.26 4.54 5.65
N ILE A 248 -9.61 3.90 6.76
CA ILE A 248 -8.64 3.37 7.73
C ILE A 248 -7.90 2.16 7.17
N HIS A 249 -8.57 1.28 6.42
CA HIS A 249 -7.90 0.16 5.76
C HIS A 249 -6.91 0.64 4.70
N GLU A 250 -7.28 1.64 3.90
CA GLU A 250 -6.39 2.27 2.92
C GLU A 250 -5.21 2.96 3.58
N ALA A 251 -5.40 3.65 4.71
CA ALA A 251 -4.31 4.21 5.50
C ALA A 251 -3.29 3.14 5.94
N LEU A 252 -3.76 2.00 6.45
CA LEU A 252 -2.89 0.87 6.84
C LEU A 252 -2.16 0.27 5.63
N LEU A 253 -2.82 0.17 4.47
CA LEU A 253 -2.20 -0.29 3.23
C LEU A 253 -1.08 0.66 2.76
N LYS A 254 -1.32 1.96 2.80
CA LYS A 254 -0.32 2.98 2.43
C LYS A 254 0.84 2.99 3.42
N LEU A 255 0.59 2.86 4.71
CA LEU A 255 1.65 2.68 5.71
C LEU A 255 2.47 1.41 5.45
N ALA A 256 1.82 0.28 5.16
CA ALA A 256 2.52 -0.94 4.79
C ALA A 256 3.37 -0.77 3.51
N ALA A 257 2.89 -0.03 2.51
CA ALA A 257 3.64 0.33 1.32
C ALA A 257 4.91 1.12 1.66
N ALA A 258 4.76 2.15 2.49
CA ALA A 258 5.88 2.99 2.93
C ALA A 258 6.92 2.17 3.72
N ILE A 259 6.49 1.23 4.57
CA ILE A 259 7.38 0.30 5.27
C ILE A 259 8.13 -0.61 4.27
N ILE A 260 7.45 -1.13 3.25
CA ILE A 260 8.10 -1.94 2.20
C ILE A 260 9.16 -1.09 1.49
N CYS A 261 8.84 0.14 1.09
CA CYS A 261 9.80 1.07 0.50
C CYS A 261 10.98 1.36 1.43
N ALA A 262 10.73 1.59 2.73
CA ALA A 262 11.77 1.87 3.72
C ALA A 262 12.80 0.74 3.82
N ARG A 263 12.39 -0.53 3.70
CA ARG A 263 13.32 -1.67 3.69
C ARG A 263 14.33 -1.65 2.54
N PHE A 264 14.03 -0.95 1.44
CA PHE A 264 14.96 -0.75 0.34
C PHE A 264 15.87 0.45 0.60
N VAL A 265 15.35 1.53 1.20
CA VAL A 265 16.14 2.73 1.53
C VAL A 265 17.13 2.46 2.66
N ASP A 266 16.70 1.77 3.72
CA ASP A 266 17.53 1.43 4.89
C ASP A 266 18.74 0.54 4.55
N ARG A 267 18.82 0.00 3.33
CA ARG A 267 20.00 -0.75 2.83
C ARG A 267 21.05 0.14 2.16
N LEU A 268 20.72 1.42 1.96
CA LEU A 268 21.53 2.39 1.23
C LEU A 268 22.18 3.43 2.16
N CYS A 269 21.67 3.52 3.39
CA CYS A 269 22.07 4.45 4.44
C CYS A 269 22.62 3.66 5.64
#